data_AF-A0A969GIZ9-F1
#
_entry.id   AF-A0A969GIZ9-F1
#
_cell.length_a   1.000
_cell.length_b   1.000
_cell.length_c   1.000
_cell.angle_alpha   90.00
_cell.angle_beta   90.00
_cell.angle_gamma   90.00
#
_symmetry.space_group_name_H-M   'P 1'
#
loop_
_entity.id
_entity.type
_entity.pdbx_description
1 polymer ?
#
loop_
_entity_poly.entity_id
_entity_poly.type
_entity_poly.pdbx_seq_one_letter_code
_entity_poly.pdbx_strand_id
1 'polypeptide(L)'
;MFWVLSILGGMLVGLTLGLIGGGGSILAMPMMAKLLGDGSTHIAIGTAAVAVTSSALVNLALNARSGLIKWRCTIVFALSGVAGAAAGAWLGQRTDGAQLLVLFGALMIGVGLLMLRPRKSPGNESVRLEFNTARILLPRLAGLGIGTGMVSGFFGIGGGFLIVPALQEISRNPDTLSITPAHTQIQASWIDKTSRLTNFQSTYINQVDMSLHAGNKPLNTNGLKRMRDFCQFVFSPSCPEQYVVVGGHSIWFRSFFQTFLPYGDNHVGKKKKIVNCGVVAITLIKATRPSGQATYMIDPQSVEVIYGGFH
;
A
#
# COMPACT_ATOMS: atom_id res chain seq x y z
N MET A 1 13.95 -22.90 33.94
CA MET A 1 14.62 -22.00 32.97
C MET A 1 14.04 -22.14 31.57
N PHE A 2 13.93 -23.35 31.02
CA PHE A 2 13.36 -23.63 29.69
C PHE A 2 11.95 -23.07 29.46
N TRP A 3 10.99 -23.35 30.36
CA TRP A 3 9.61 -22.86 30.23
C TRP A 3 9.50 -21.33 30.21
N VAL A 4 10.33 -20.65 31.00
CA VAL A 4 10.36 -19.19 31.07
C VAL A 4 10.91 -18.60 29.77
N LEU A 5 11.96 -19.20 29.20
CA LEU A 5 12.51 -18.82 27.89
C LEU A 5 11.51 -19.05 26.76
N SER A 6 10.75 -20.15 26.79
CA SER A 6 9.73 -20.46 25.80
C SER A 6 8.52 -19.51 25.88
N ILE A 7 8.10 -19.11 27.09
CA ILE A 7 7.03 -18.13 27.29
C ILE A 7 7.47 -16.73 26.82
N LEU A 8 8.67 -16.29 27.19
CA LEU A 8 9.21 -15.00 26.75
C LEU A 8 9.41 -14.96 25.23
N GLY A 9 9.92 -16.04 24.65
CA GLY A 9 10.04 -16.20 23.21
C GLY A 9 8.69 -16.19 22.49
N GLY A 10 7.70 -16.92 23.02
CA GLY A 10 6.34 -16.94 22.50
C GLY A 10 5.65 -15.57 22.57
N MET A 11 5.85 -14.80 23.65
CA MET A 11 5.36 -13.43 23.76
C MET A 11 6.01 -12.49 22.74
N LEU A 12 7.34 -12.56 22.57
CA LEU A 12 8.05 -11.72 21.60
C LEU A 12 7.61 -12.02 20.16
N VAL A 13 7.47 -13.30 19.83
CA VAL A 13 6.96 -13.76 18.52
C VAL A 13 5.50 -13.35 18.33
N GLY A 14 4.65 -13.50 19.35
CA GLY A 14 3.25 -13.07 19.32
C GLY A 14 3.09 -11.55 19.13
N LEU A 15 3.95 -10.76 19.78
CA LEU A 15 3.95 -9.31 19.69
C LEU A 15 4.43 -8.84 18.30
N THR A 16 5.46 -9.48 17.74
CA THR A 16 5.88 -9.23 16.35
C THR A 16 4.83 -9.71 15.33
N LEU A 17 4.12 -10.82 15.59
CA LEU A 17 2.96 -11.26 14.81
C LEU A 17 1.87 -10.17 14.78
N GLY A 18 1.54 -9.61 15.94
CA GLY A 18 0.52 -8.58 16.11
C GLY A 18 0.89 -7.25 15.44
N LEU A 19 2.13 -6.78 15.61
CA LEU A 19 2.58 -5.49 15.06
C LEU A 19 2.73 -5.50 13.53
N ILE A 20 3.19 -6.61 12.95
CA ILE A 20 3.42 -6.71 11.49
C ILE A 20 2.13 -7.13 10.77
N GLY A 21 1.06 -7.45 11.50
CA GLY A 21 -0.27 -7.75 10.94
C GLY A 21 -0.37 -9.07 10.16
N GLY A 22 0.67 -9.90 10.19
CA GLY A 22 0.72 -11.18 9.48
C GLY A 22 2.11 -11.80 9.28
N GLY A 23 3.20 -11.07 9.51
CA GLY A 23 4.56 -11.50 9.15
C GLY A 23 5.41 -12.17 10.25
N GLY A 24 4.97 -12.23 11.51
CA GLY A 24 5.78 -12.80 12.60
C GLY A 24 5.97 -14.33 12.55
N SER A 25 5.21 -15.04 11.71
CA SER A 25 5.27 -16.50 11.59
C SER A 25 6.56 -17.02 10.95
N ILE A 26 7.30 -16.18 10.21
CA ILE A 26 8.63 -16.49 9.65
C ILE A 26 9.61 -16.81 10.77
N LEU A 27 9.53 -16.06 11.87
CA LEU A 27 10.41 -16.23 13.03
C LEU A 27 9.88 -17.33 13.96
N ALA A 28 8.54 -17.50 14.02
CA ALA A 28 7.89 -18.46 14.90
C ALA A 28 8.32 -19.91 14.64
N MET A 29 8.37 -20.34 13.38
CA MET A 29 8.65 -21.73 13.00
C MET A 29 10.09 -22.18 13.35
N PRO A 30 11.16 -21.49 12.92
CA PRO A 30 12.53 -21.86 13.30
C PRO A 30 12.80 -21.66 14.79
N MET A 31 12.19 -20.65 15.43
CA MET A 31 12.39 -20.41 16.85
C MET A 31 11.71 -21.47 17.72
N MET A 32 10.47 -21.87 17.40
CA MET A 32 9.80 -22.99 18.08
C MET A 32 10.52 -24.32 17.84
N ALA A 33 10.95 -24.62 16.62
CA ALA A 33 11.69 -25.86 16.34
C ALA A 33 12.99 -25.95 17.14
N LYS A 34 13.73 -24.83 17.27
CA LYS A 34 14.99 -24.79 18.01
C LYS A 34 14.81 -24.75 19.54
N LEU A 35 13.72 -24.15 20.02
CA LEU A 35 13.40 -24.11 21.44
C LEU A 35 12.73 -25.38 21.94
N LEU A 36 11.94 -26.10 21.13
CA LEU A 36 11.25 -27.30 21.60
C LEU A 36 12.14 -28.55 21.67
N GLY A 37 13.37 -28.51 21.15
CA GLY A 37 14.47 -29.45 21.41
C GLY A 37 14.24 -30.88 20.89
N ASP A 38 13.16 -31.54 21.31
CA ASP A 38 12.88 -32.96 21.15
C ASP A 38 11.37 -33.26 20.92
N GLY A 39 10.52 -32.23 20.81
CA GLY A 39 9.09 -32.38 20.51
C GLY A 39 8.84 -32.47 19.01
N SER A 40 8.07 -33.47 18.56
CA SER A 40 7.76 -33.70 17.15
C SER A 40 7.39 -32.40 16.42
N THR A 41 8.10 -32.09 15.34
CA THR A 41 7.96 -30.88 14.51
C THR A 41 6.49 -30.56 14.17
N HIS A 42 5.66 -31.60 14.08
CA HIS A 42 4.22 -31.50 13.86
C HIS A 42 3.45 -30.74 14.96
N ILE A 43 3.81 -30.90 16.24
CA ILE A 43 3.15 -30.18 17.35
C ILE A 43 3.46 -28.69 17.27
N ALA A 44 4.72 -28.32 16.99
CA ALA A 44 5.12 -26.94 16.80
C ALA A 44 4.36 -26.26 15.63
N ILE A 45 4.22 -26.97 14.50
CA ILE A 45 3.46 -26.52 13.33
C ILE A 45 1.98 -26.30 13.70
N GLY A 46 1.35 -27.26 14.38
CA GLY A 46 -0.05 -27.15 14.80
C GLY A 46 -0.31 -25.98 15.75
N THR A 47 0.58 -25.78 16.73
CA THR A 47 0.45 -24.71 17.72
C THR A 47 0.61 -23.32 17.08
N ALA A 48 1.56 -23.19 16.14
CA ALA A 48 1.75 -21.96 15.37
C ALA A 48 0.55 -21.65 14.46
N ALA A 49 -0.08 -22.69 13.87
CA ALA A 49 -1.26 -22.53 13.04
C ALA A 49 -2.47 -21.98 13.83
N VAL A 50 -2.68 -22.45 15.07
CA VAL A 50 -3.75 -21.94 15.95
C VAL A 50 -3.51 -20.47 16.29
N ALA A 51 -2.28 -20.11 16.65
CA ALA A 51 -1.92 -18.73 16.96
C ALA A 51 -2.17 -17.81 15.75
N VAL A 52 -1.68 -18.17 14.56
CA VAL A 52 -1.87 -17.37 13.33
C VAL A 52 -3.34 -17.25 12.95
N THR A 53 -4.12 -18.33 13.07
CA THR A 53 -5.56 -18.32 12.76
C THR A 53 -6.32 -17.38 13.69
N SER A 54 -5.99 -17.39 14.98
CA SER A 54 -6.60 -16.49 15.97
C SER A 54 -6.32 -15.01 15.65
N SER A 55 -5.08 -14.66 15.31
CA SER A 55 -4.71 -13.29 14.91
C SER A 55 -5.38 -12.88 13.60
N ALA A 56 -5.48 -13.79 12.63
CA ALA A 56 -6.17 -13.55 11.37
C ALA A 56 -7.67 -13.26 11.58
N LEU A 57 -8.33 -13.96 12.52
CA LEU A 57 -9.74 -13.74 12.83
C LEU A 57 -9.98 -12.35 13.45
N VAL A 58 -9.11 -11.92 14.36
CA VAL A 58 -9.17 -10.57 14.95
C VAL A 58 -8.97 -9.51 13.86
N ASN A 59 -7.97 -9.67 13.00
CA ASN A 59 -7.73 -8.76 11.88
C ASN A 59 -8.90 -8.72 10.88
N LEU A 60 -9.52 -9.86 10.59
CA LEU A 60 -10.71 -9.92 9.76
C LEU A 60 -11.86 -9.13 10.41
N ALA A 61 -12.09 -9.30 11.71
CA ALA A 61 -13.15 -8.61 12.43
C ALA A 61 -12.95 -7.08 12.47
N LEU A 62 -11.72 -6.62 12.71
CA LEU A 62 -11.38 -5.19 12.70
C LEU A 62 -11.57 -4.58 11.31
N ASN A 63 -11.05 -5.23 10.26
CA ASN A 63 -11.18 -4.73 8.88
C ASN A 63 -12.62 -4.82 8.35
N ALA A 64 -13.41 -5.81 8.81
CA ALA A 64 -14.82 -5.93 8.47
C ALA A 64 -15.62 -4.74 9.03
N ARG A 65 -15.30 -4.31 10.25
CA ARG A 65 -15.93 -3.13 10.88
C ARG A 65 -15.59 -1.82 10.17
N SER A 66 -14.42 -1.72 9.55
CA SER A 66 -14.00 -0.54 8.77
C SER A 66 -14.62 -0.47 7.36
N GLY A 67 -15.40 -1.46 6.93
CA GLY A 67 -16.06 -1.45 5.62
C GLY A 67 -15.12 -1.60 4.40
N LEU A 68 -13.85 -1.95 4.63
CA LEU A 68 -12.82 -2.02 3.60
C LEU A 68 -12.80 -3.37 2.85
N ILE A 69 -13.58 -4.36 3.30
CA ILE A 69 -13.54 -5.73 2.77
C ILE A 69 -14.41 -5.89 1.52
N LYS A 70 -13.77 -6.29 0.42
CA LYS A 70 -14.46 -6.75 -0.81
C LYS A 70 -14.88 -8.22 -0.68
N TRP A 71 -15.98 -8.47 0.03
CA TRP A 71 -16.46 -9.81 0.40
C TRP A 71 -16.45 -10.84 -0.74
N ARG A 72 -16.91 -10.48 -1.94
CA ARG A 72 -16.94 -11.39 -3.09
C ARG A 72 -15.54 -11.86 -3.51
N CYS A 73 -14.56 -10.96 -3.54
CA CYS A 73 -13.17 -11.30 -3.84
C CYS A 73 -12.55 -12.13 -2.72
N THR A 74 -12.81 -11.72 -1.47
CA THR A 74 -12.28 -12.39 -0.28
C THR A 74 -12.78 -13.82 -0.15
N ILE A 75 -14.07 -14.09 -0.40
CA ILE A 75 -14.65 -15.44 -0.31
C ILE A 75 -14.07 -16.36 -1.38
N VAL A 76 -13.98 -15.90 -2.64
CA VAL A 76 -13.39 -16.70 -3.73
C VAL A 76 -11.93 -17.03 -3.43
N PHE A 77 -11.16 -16.04 -2.97
CA PHE A 77 -9.77 -16.23 -2.58
C PHE A 77 -9.63 -17.17 -1.37
N ALA A 78 -10.49 -17.03 -0.36
CA ALA A 78 -10.46 -17.88 0.83
C ALA A 78 -10.79 -19.33 0.51
N LEU A 79 -11.86 -19.61 -0.25
CA LEU A 79 -12.26 -20.97 -0.61
C LEU A 79 -11.20 -21.65 -1.47
N SER A 80 -10.69 -20.95 -2.49
CA SER A 80 -9.61 -21.46 -3.34
C SER A 80 -8.30 -21.65 -2.57
N GLY A 81 -8.00 -20.76 -1.62
CA GLY A 81 -6.87 -20.89 -0.71
C GLY A 81 -6.97 -22.07 0.25
N VAL A 82 -8.15 -22.35 0.81
CA VAL A 82 -8.38 -23.54 1.65
C VAL A 82 -8.15 -24.82 0.86
N ALA A 83 -8.65 -24.90 -0.39
CA ALA A 83 -8.42 -26.04 -1.26
C ALA A 83 -6.92 -26.21 -1.59
N GLY A 84 -6.23 -25.11 -1.91
CA GLY A 84 -4.78 -25.11 -2.10
C GLY A 84 -4.02 -25.57 -0.86
N ALA A 85 -4.40 -25.07 0.32
CA ALA A 85 -3.76 -25.42 1.59
C ALA A 85 -3.91 -26.89 1.96
N ALA A 86 -5.07 -27.49 1.71
CA ALA A 86 -5.25 -28.93 1.90
C ALA A 86 -4.32 -29.75 1.00
N ALA A 87 -4.23 -29.38 -0.29
CA ALA A 87 -3.32 -30.04 -1.24
C ALA A 87 -1.84 -29.84 -0.86
N GLY A 88 -1.47 -28.63 -0.44
CA GLY A 88 -0.14 -28.29 0.04
C GLY A 88 0.23 -29.09 1.29
N ALA A 89 -0.66 -29.15 2.28
CA ALA A 89 -0.44 -29.89 3.52
C ALA A 89 -0.27 -31.39 3.28
N TRP A 90 -1.06 -31.96 2.37
CA TRP A 90 -0.92 -33.37 1.97
C TRP A 90 0.45 -33.66 1.31
N LEU A 91 0.97 -32.71 0.53
CA LEU A 91 2.29 -32.81 -0.09
C LEU A 91 3.41 -32.62 0.95
N GLY A 92 3.25 -31.65 1.86
CA GLY A 92 4.21 -31.33 2.91
C GLY A 92 4.39 -32.47 3.91
N GLN A 93 3.32 -33.18 4.27
CA GLN A 93 3.37 -34.36 5.14
C GLN A 93 4.18 -35.53 4.56
N ARG A 94 4.39 -35.57 3.24
CA ARG A 94 5.24 -36.59 2.59
C ARG A 94 6.69 -36.16 2.43
N THR A 95 7.02 -34.93 2.80
CA THR A 95 8.35 -34.36 2.61
C THR A 95 9.12 -34.45 3.91
N ASP A 96 10.39 -34.83 3.85
CA ASP A 96 11.24 -34.90 5.04
C ASP A 96 11.46 -33.50 5.65
N GLY A 97 11.57 -33.43 6.98
CA GLY A 97 11.65 -32.16 7.72
C GLY A 97 12.89 -31.34 7.35
N ALA A 98 14.03 -31.98 7.08
CA ALA A 98 15.24 -31.29 6.65
C ALA A 98 15.09 -30.68 5.25
N GLN A 99 14.47 -31.42 4.33
CA GLN A 99 14.17 -30.93 2.98
C GLN A 99 13.17 -29.77 3.02
N LEU A 100 12.17 -29.83 3.89
CA LEU A 100 11.19 -28.76 4.07
C LEU A 100 11.85 -27.46 4.53
N LEU A 101 12.81 -27.54 5.46
CA LEU A 101 13.53 -26.37 5.97
C LEU A 101 14.41 -25.71 4.88
N VAL A 102 15.08 -26.51 4.05
CA VAL A 102 15.90 -26.03 2.93
C VAL A 102 15.02 -25.36 1.86
N LEU A 103 13.90 -25.99 1.50
CA LEU A 103 12.93 -25.43 0.55
C LEU A 103 12.34 -24.12 1.05
N PHE A 104 12.08 -24.02 2.36
CA PHE A 104 11.58 -22.79 2.98
C PHE A 104 12.62 -21.67 2.90
N GLY A 105 13.89 -21.95 3.20
CA GLY A 105 14.98 -20.99 3.05
C GLY A 105 15.12 -20.49 1.61
N ALA A 106 15.06 -21.39 0.63
CA ALA A 106 15.11 -21.03 -0.79
C ALA A 106 13.93 -20.13 -1.22
N LEU A 107 12.71 -20.43 -0.74
CA LEU A 107 11.54 -19.59 -0.96
C LEU A 107 11.76 -18.18 -0.40
N MET A 108 12.26 -18.06 0.82
CA MET A 108 12.51 -16.77 1.48
C MET A 108 13.53 -15.92 0.72
N ILE A 109 14.60 -16.53 0.22
CA ILE A 109 15.57 -15.85 -0.65
C ILE A 109 14.88 -15.36 -1.93
N GLY A 110 14.07 -16.21 -2.56
CA GLY A 110 13.31 -15.85 -3.76
C GLY A 110 12.37 -14.65 -3.53
N VAL A 111 11.63 -14.64 -2.42
CA VAL A 111 10.77 -13.52 -2.03
C VAL A 111 11.60 -12.26 -1.78
N GLY A 112 12.71 -12.35 -1.06
CA GLY A 112 13.62 -11.23 -0.81
C GLY A 112 14.17 -10.63 -2.10
N LEU A 113 14.60 -11.46 -3.05
CA LEU A 113 15.08 -11.02 -4.37
C LEU A 113 13.97 -10.36 -5.21
N LEU A 114 12.74 -10.88 -5.15
CA LEU A 114 11.60 -10.28 -5.82
C LEU A 114 11.26 -8.90 -5.24
N MET A 115 11.42 -8.70 -3.93
CA MET A 115 11.22 -7.39 -3.28
C MET A 115 12.26 -6.35 -3.72
N LEU A 116 13.47 -6.78 -4.10
CA LEU A 116 14.52 -5.89 -4.61
C LEU A 116 14.27 -5.44 -6.06
N ARG A 117 13.35 -6.09 -6.79
CA ARG A 117 13.11 -5.82 -8.20
C ARG A 117 12.19 -4.60 -8.37
N PRO A 118 12.67 -3.47 -8.95
CA PRO A 118 11.84 -2.28 -9.15
C PRO A 118 10.69 -2.56 -10.12
N ARG A 119 9.48 -2.22 -9.70
CA ARG A 119 8.25 -2.67 -10.34
C ARG A 119 7.73 -1.65 -11.37
N LYS A 120 7.37 -2.12 -12.57
CA LYS A 120 7.05 -1.28 -13.75
C LYS A 120 5.57 -0.87 -13.92
N SER A 121 4.66 -1.20 -13.00
CA SER A 121 3.24 -0.86 -13.20
C SER A 121 2.42 -0.81 -11.91
N PRO A 122 1.57 0.22 -11.70
CA PRO A 122 0.57 0.32 -10.62
C PRO A 122 -0.77 -0.33 -11.04
N GLY A 123 -1.62 -0.78 -10.09
CA GLY A 123 -2.61 -1.86 -10.28
C GLY A 123 -3.97 -1.50 -9.74
N ASN A 124 -4.95 -2.28 -10.18
CA ASN A 124 -6.28 -1.74 -10.43
C ASN A 124 -7.22 -1.98 -9.24
N GLU A 125 -7.51 -0.92 -8.51
CA GLU A 125 -8.35 -0.98 -7.31
C GLU A 125 -9.85 -0.92 -7.60
N SER A 126 -10.25 -0.50 -8.80
CA SER A 126 -11.64 -0.54 -9.27
C SER A 126 -12.13 -1.95 -9.60
N VAL A 127 -11.26 -2.95 -9.47
CA VAL A 127 -11.59 -4.36 -9.66
C VAL A 127 -12.56 -4.79 -8.58
N ARG A 128 -13.83 -4.87 -8.97
CA ARG A 128 -14.92 -5.52 -8.26
C ARG A 128 -15.29 -6.79 -9.02
N LEU A 129 -15.59 -7.85 -8.27
CA LEU A 129 -16.19 -9.07 -8.82
C LEU A 129 -17.67 -8.78 -9.16
N GLU A 130 -17.87 -8.23 -10.35
CA GLU A 130 -19.17 -8.06 -11.02
C GLU A 130 -19.33 -9.12 -12.13
N PHE A 131 -20.57 -9.41 -12.54
CA PHE A 131 -20.86 -10.48 -13.52
C PHE A 131 -20.05 -10.35 -14.83
N ASN A 132 -19.82 -9.12 -15.31
CA ASN A 132 -19.04 -8.87 -16.54
C ASN A 132 -17.53 -9.08 -16.37
N THR A 133 -16.99 -8.85 -15.17
CA THR A 133 -15.54 -8.93 -14.90
C THR A 133 -15.13 -10.27 -14.26
N ALA A 134 -16.11 -11.03 -13.77
CA ALA A 134 -15.91 -12.33 -13.11
C ALA A 134 -15.17 -13.33 -14.00
N ARG A 135 -15.46 -13.39 -15.30
CA ARG A 135 -14.86 -14.39 -16.21
C ARG A 135 -13.34 -14.25 -16.34
N ILE A 136 -12.79 -13.06 -16.08
CA ILE A 136 -11.33 -12.78 -16.17
C ILE A 136 -10.69 -12.79 -14.79
N LEU A 137 -11.37 -12.26 -13.77
CA LEU A 137 -10.83 -12.10 -12.42
C LEU A 137 -10.90 -13.38 -11.60
N LEU A 138 -11.96 -14.15 -11.74
CA LEU A 138 -12.22 -15.36 -10.96
C LEU A 138 -11.14 -16.44 -11.15
N PRO A 139 -10.68 -16.79 -12.37
CA PRO A 139 -9.58 -17.74 -12.52
C PRO A 139 -8.24 -17.21 -11.98
N ARG A 140 -7.99 -15.89 -12.04
CA ARG A 140 -6.77 -15.28 -11.49
C ARG A 140 -6.78 -15.27 -9.96
N LEU A 141 -7.90 -14.87 -9.36
CA LEU A 141 -8.09 -14.89 -7.90
C LEU A 141 -8.05 -16.32 -7.36
N ALA A 142 -8.70 -17.26 -8.04
CA ALA A 142 -8.66 -18.67 -7.66
C ALA A 142 -7.26 -19.27 -7.83
N GLY A 143 -6.55 -18.97 -8.92
CA GLY A 143 -5.19 -19.45 -9.14
C GLY A 143 -4.21 -18.91 -8.11
N LEU A 144 -4.30 -17.62 -7.76
CA LEU A 144 -3.51 -17.01 -6.69
C LEU A 144 -3.90 -17.56 -5.32
N GLY A 145 -5.19 -17.72 -5.04
CA GLY A 145 -5.69 -18.35 -3.81
C GLY A 145 -5.12 -19.76 -3.65
N ILE A 146 -5.29 -20.61 -4.66
CA ILE A 146 -4.72 -21.98 -4.69
C ILE A 146 -3.21 -21.95 -4.51
N GLY A 147 -2.49 -21.10 -5.25
CA GLY A 147 -1.03 -21.03 -5.17
C GLY A 147 -0.54 -20.61 -3.79
N THR A 148 -1.09 -19.52 -3.24
CA THR A 148 -0.76 -19.04 -1.89
C THR A 148 -1.14 -20.05 -0.82
N GLY A 149 -2.32 -20.67 -0.93
CA GLY A 149 -2.77 -21.75 -0.07
C GLY A 149 -1.84 -22.95 -0.11
N MET A 150 -1.47 -23.42 -1.30
CA MET A 150 -0.59 -24.58 -1.48
C MET A 150 0.78 -24.36 -0.86
N VAL A 151 1.38 -23.19 -1.07
CA VAL A 151 2.67 -22.84 -0.44
C VAL A 151 2.52 -22.74 1.08
N SER A 152 1.46 -22.09 1.58
CA SER A 152 1.21 -21.98 3.02
C SER A 152 0.98 -23.34 3.69
N GLY A 153 0.16 -24.21 3.08
CA GLY A 153 -0.14 -25.54 3.56
C GLY A 153 1.07 -26.48 3.49
N PHE A 154 1.88 -26.38 2.44
CA PHE A 154 3.10 -27.17 2.27
C PHE A 154 4.11 -26.92 3.37
N PHE A 155 4.37 -25.65 3.70
CA PHE A 155 5.32 -25.28 4.73
C PHE A 155 4.73 -25.28 6.15
N GLY A 156 3.40 -25.37 6.30
CA GLY A 156 2.74 -25.29 7.61
C GLY A 156 2.86 -23.93 8.30
N ILE A 157 3.30 -22.91 7.56
CA ILE A 157 3.45 -21.54 8.04
C ILE A 157 2.13 -20.87 7.74
N GLY A 158 1.33 -20.62 8.79
CA GLY A 158 0.01 -20.00 8.68
C GLY A 158 0.06 -18.84 7.69
N GLY A 159 -0.76 -18.91 6.64
CA GLY A 159 -0.58 -18.17 5.39
C GLY A 159 -0.55 -16.66 5.48
N GLY A 160 -0.81 -16.08 6.65
CA GLY A 160 -0.74 -14.63 6.91
C GLY A 160 0.55 -13.98 6.40
N PHE A 161 1.70 -14.67 6.51
CA PHE A 161 2.97 -14.16 6.01
C PHE A 161 3.02 -14.05 4.48
N LEU A 162 2.40 -14.99 3.75
CA LEU A 162 2.36 -14.96 2.28
C LEU A 162 1.21 -14.10 1.77
N ILE A 163 0.13 -14.02 2.55
CA ILE A 163 -1.06 -13.24 2.23
C ILE A 163 -0.75 -11.75 2.27
N VAL A 164 0.04 -11.24 3.22
CA VAL A 164 0.35 -9.79 3.27
C VAL A 164 1.14 -9.33 2.03
N PRO A 165 2.25 -9.97 1.61
CA PRO A 165 2.95 -9.66 0.36
C PRO A 165 2.07 -9.91 -0.87
N ALA A 166 1.29 -10.99 -0.93
CA ALA A 166 0.39 -11.26 -2.05
C ALA A 166 -0.73 -10.20 -2.15
N LEU A 167 -1.27 -9.75 -1.02
CA LEU A 167 -2.26 -8.68 -0.96
C LEU A 167 -1.63 -7.30 -1.19
N GLN A 168 -0.41 -7.02 -0.71
CA GLN A 168 0.34 -5.81 -1.05
C GLN A 168 0.70 -5.77 -2.54
N GLU A 169 1.02 -6.92 -3.12
CA GLU A 169 1.22 -7.13 -4.55
C GLU A 169 -0.05 -6.83 -5.37
N ILE A 170 -1.24 -7.04 -4.77
CA ILE A 170 -2.55 -6.76 -5.36
C ILE A 170 -3.06 -5.34 -5.05
N SER A 171 -2.82 -4.81 -3.84
CA SER A 171 -3.50 -3.66 -3.23
C SER A 171 -2.68 -2.36 -3.22
N ARG A 172 -1.53 -2.34 -3.90
CA ARG A 172 -0.75 -1.16 -4.35
C ARG A 172 -1.17 0.19 -3.74
N ASN A 173 -0.41 0.65 -2.74
CA ASN A 173 -0.51 1.98 -2.10
C ASN A 173 -1.88 2.38 -1.53
N PRO A 174 -2.29 1.79 -0.39
CA PRO A 174 -3.35 2.37 0.43
C PRO A 174 -3.05 3.85 0.77
N ASP A 175 -1.77 4.22 0.89
CA ASP A 175 -1.32 5.57 1.25
C ASP A 175 -1.49 6.61 0.13
N THR A 176 -1.83 6.20 -1.10
CA THR A 176 -2.13 7.12 -2.21
C THR A 176 -3.61 7.29 -2.48
N LEU A 177 -4.45 6.67 -1.64
CA LEU A 177 -5.88 6.79 -1.75
C LEU A 177 -6.36 8.04 -1.06
N SER A 178 -7.12 8.80 -1.83
CA SER A 178 -7.94 9.88 -1.33
C SER A 178 -8.84 9.33 -0.23
N ILE A 179 -8.71 9.94 0.94
CA ILE A 179 -9.54 9.65 2.12
C ILE A 179 -11.01 9.96 1.83
N THR A 180 -11.28 10.89 0.92
CA THR A 180 -12.64 11.30 0.53
C THR A 180 -12.95 10.93 -0.93
N PRO A 181 -14.15 10.37 -1.24
CA PRO A 181 -14.57 10.15 -2.62
C PRO A 181 -14.69 11.45 -3.43
N ALA A 182 -14.67 11.35 -4.77
CA ALA A 182 -14.77 12.50 -5.65
C ALA A 182 -16.03 13.33 -5.38
N HIS A 183 -15.90 14.66 -5.41
CA HIS A 183 -16.98 15.65 -5.23
C HIS A 183 -17.87 15.43 -4.00
N THR A 184 -17.35 14.72 -2.98
CA THR A 184 -18.08 14.38 -1.76
C THR A 184 -17.53 15.22 -0.61
N GLN A 185 -18.40 15.58 0.34
CA GLN A 185 -17.97 16.28 1.55
C GLN A 185 -17.03 15.40 2.38
N ILE A 186 -16.05 16.04 3.01
CA ILE A 186 -15.11 15.38 3.92
C ILE A 186 -15.89 14.89 5.13
N GLN A 187 -15.71 13.62 5.48
CA GLN A 187 -16.20 13.08 6.75
C GLN A 187 -15.08 13.10 7.77
N ALA A 188 -15.33 13.77 8.89
CA ALA A 188 -14.41 13.82 10.02
C ALA A 188 -14.13 12.41 10.56
N SER A 189 -12.86 12.18 10.89
CA SER A 189 -12.43 10.92 11.50
C SER A 189 -13.05 10.74 12.89
N TRP A 190 -12.97 9.53 13.46
CA TRP A 190 -13.43 9.32 14.84
C TRP A 190 -12.66 10.18 15.86
N ILE A 191 -11.37 10.42 15.61
CA ILE A 191 -10.52 11.31 16.43
C ILE A 191 -11.01 12.76 16.32
N ASP A 192 -11.30 13.22 15.11
CA ASP A 192 -11.77 14.59 14.86
C ASP A 192 -13.13 14.83 15.53
N LYS A 193 -14.03 13.84 15.49
CA LYS A 193 -15.35 13.88 16.13
C LYS A 193 -15.28 13.89 17.66
N THR A 194 -14.20 13.37 18.24
CA THR A 194 -14.00 13.30 19.70
C THR A 194 -13.12 14.44 20.24
N SER A 195 -12.61 15.31 19.37
CA SER A 195 -11.82 16.47 19.77
C SER A 195 -12.63 17.49 20.56
N ARG A 196 -12.03 18.04 21.62
CA ARG A 196 -12.59 19.13 22.43
C ARG A 196 -12.21 20.53 21.92
N LEU A 197 -11.32 20.61 20.93
CA LEU A 197 -10.74 21.88 20.47
C LEU A 197 -11.65 22.63 19.50
N THR A 198 -12.29 21.92 18.57
CA THR A 198 -13.17 22.50 17.57
C THR A 198 -14.07 21.44 16.95
N ASN A 199 -15.18 21.86 16.35
CA ASN A 199 -16.01 21.00 15.52
C ASN A 199 -15.40 20.88 14.11
N PHE A 200 -14.49 19.92 13.94
CA PHE A 200 -13.78 19.72 12.67
C PHE A 200 -14.72 19.48 11.48
N GLN A 201 -15.88 18.83 11.69
CA GLN A 201 -16.82 18.58 10.62
C GLN A 201 -17.37 19.88 10.01
N SER A 202 -17.68 20.88 10.84
CA SER A 202 -18.16 22.18 10.34
C SER A 202 -17.03 22.98 9.69
N THR A 203 -15.81 22.90 10.22
CA THR A 203 -14.63 23.53 9.60
C THR A 203 -14.38 22.97 8.20
N TYR A 204 -14.41 21.65 8.03
CA TYR A 204 -14.19 21.03 6.72
C TYR A 204 -15.26 21.43 5.69
N ILE A 205 -16.54 21.51 6.10
CA ILE A 205 -17.63 21.92 5.21
C ILE A 205 -17.49 23.38 4.78
N ASN A 206 -17.04 24.25 5.68
CA ASN A 206 -17.02 25.70 5.44
C ASN A 206 -15.71 26.19 4.79
N GLN A 207 -14.60 25.48 4.96
CA GLN A 207 -13.27 25.95 4.52
C GLN A 207 -12.66 25.15 3.37
N VAL A 208 -13.25 24.02 2.97
CA VAL A 208 -12.71 23.19 1.90
C VAL A 208 -13.67 23.13 0.73
N ASP A 209 -13.26 23.68 -0.41
CA ASP A 209 -13.98 23.50 -1.65
C ASP A 209 -13.63 22.13 -2.27
N MET A 210 -14.63 21.24 -2.31
CA MET A 210 -14.53 19.91 -2.88
C MET A 210 -15.03 19.84 -4.34
N SER A 211 -15.43 20.96 -4.94
CA SER A 211 -15.97 21.03 -6.30
C SER A 211 -14.97 20.49 -7.34
N LEU A 212 -13.67 20.73 -7.14
CA LEU A 212 -12.58 20.29 -8.01
C LEU A 212 -11.96 18.95 -7.60
N HIS A 213 -12.48 18.31 -6.56
CA HIS A 213 -11.94 17.06 -6.05
C HIS A 213 -12.37 15.86 -6.90
N ALA A 214 -11.47 15.42 -7.78
CA ALA A 214 -11.70 14.27 -8.66
C ALA A 214 -11.43 12.90 -8.00
N GLY A 215 -11.10 12.85 -6.71
CA GLY A 215 -10.81 11.60 -5.99
C GLY A 215 -9.62 10.81 -6.53
N ASN A 216 -9.72 9.48 -6.41
CA ASN A 216 -8.64 8.57 -6.77
C ASN A 216 -8.31 8.60 -8.26
N LYS A 217 -7.01 8.55 -8.55
CA LYS A 217 -6.48 8.51 -9.91
C LYS A 217 -6.96 7.24 -10.64
N PRO A 218 -7.64 7.33 -11.80
CA PRO A 218 -7.91 6.17 -12.63
C PRO A 218 -6.60 5.62 -13.20
N LEU A 219 -6.46 4.30 -13.28
CA LEU A 219 -5.22 3.66 -13.73
C LEU A 219 -4.67 4.15 -15.08
N ASN A 220 -5.54 4.54 -16.00
CA ASN A 220 -5.17 4.91 -17.36
C ASN A 220 -4.84 6.40 -17.52
N THR A 221 -4.61 7.12 -16.42
CA THR A 221 -4.33 8.56 -16.47
C THR A 221 -2.84 8.87 -16.35
N ASN A 222 -2.37 9.78 -17.20
CA ASN A 222 -1.00 10.25 -17.19
C ASN A 222 -0.84 11.36 -16.11
N GLY A 223 0.20 11.27 -15.28
CA GLY A 223 0.51 12.32 -14.30
C GLY A 223 0.73 13.69 -14.96
N LEU A 224 1.30 13.71 -16.17
CA LEU A 224 1.49 14.91 -16.96
C LEU A 224 0.18 15.61 -17.29
N LYS A 225 -0.89 14.86 -17.57
CA LYS A 225 -2.21 15.44 -17.86
C LYS A 225 -2.72 16.21 -16.65
N ARG A 226 -2.67 15.61 -15.45
CA ARG A 226 -3.14 16.27 -14.21
C ARG A 226 -2.30 17.49 -13.85
N MET A 227 -0.99 17.45 -14.07
CA MET A 227 -0.15 18.62 -13.87
C MET A 227 -0.52 19.77 -14.82
N ARG A 228 -0.88 19.45 -16.07
CA ARG A 228 -1.39 20.45 -17.03
C ARG A 228 -2.78 20.94 -16.65
N ASP A 229 -3.67 20.06 -16.20
CA ASP A 229 -5.00 20.42 -15.71
C ASP A 229 -4.89 21.38 -14.51
N PHE A 230 -3.93 21.13 -13.60
CA PHE A 230 -3.59 22.06 -12.51
C PHE A 230 -3.10 23.41 -13.04
N CYS A 231 -2.17 23.43 -13.99
CA CYS A 231 -1.72 24.70 -14.57
C CYS A 231 -2.89 25.44 -15.26
N GLN A 232 -3.76 24.71 -15.96
CA GLN A 232 -4.94 25.28 -16.59
C GLN A 232 -5.90 25.87 -15.55
N PHE A 233 -6.07 25.21 -14.40
CA PHE A 233 -6.85 25.72 -13.28
C PHE A 233 -6.25 27.02 -12.71
N VAL A 234 -4.94 27.07 -12.47
CA VAL A 234 -4.24 28.27 -11.95
C VAL A 234 -4.45 29.49 -12.87
N PHE A 235 -4.50 29.28 -14.19
CA PHE A 235 -4.77 30.35 -15.15
C PHE A 235 -6.24 30.44 -15.61
N SER A 236 -7.15 29.74 -14.92
CA SER A 236 -8.59 29.78 -15.23
C SER A 236 -9.29 30.88 -14.45
N PRO A 237 -10.44 31.38 -14.93
CA PRO A 237 -11.25 32.34 -14.16
C PRO A 237 -11.72 31.81 -12.80
N SER A 238 -11.65 30.49 -12.58
CA SER A 238 -12.01 29.83 -11.32
C SER A 238 -10.99 30.06 -10.21
N CYS A 239 -9.78 30.52 -10.51
CA CYS A 239 -8.74 30.87 -9.53
C CYS A 239 -8.38 32.35 -9.72
N PRO A 240 -9.11 33.29 -9.09
CA PRO A 240 -8.82 34.71 -9.18
C PRO A 240 -7.56 35.14 -8.42
N GLU A 241 -7.02 34.27 -7.56
CA GLU A 241 -5.90 34.57 -6.69
C GLU A 241 -4.57 34.70 -7.45
N GLN A 242 -3.77 35.71 -7.10
CA GLN A 242 -2.42 35.88 -7.65
C GLN A 242 -1.40 34.92 -7.03
N TYR A 243 -1.63 34.52 -5.77
CA TYR A 243 -0.74 33.64 -5.02
C TYR A 243 -1.47 32.35 -4.66
N VAL A 244 -0.94 31.23 -5.13
CA VAL A 244 -1.50 29.90 -4.88
C VAL A 244 -0.51 29.09 -4.06
N VAL A 245 -0.92 28.70 -2.85
CA VAL A 245 -0.12 27.82 -2.00
C VAL A 245 -0.51 26.38 -2.28
N VAL A 246 0.47 25.56 -2.68
CA VAL A 246 0.24 24.15 -3.02
C VAL A 246 0.90 23.26 -1.98
N GLY A 247 0.10 22.45 -1.30
CA GLY A 247 0.57 21.36 -0.43
C GLY A 247 0.53 20.02 -1.16
N GLY A 248 1.55 19.18 -0.99
CA GLY A 248 1.58 17.89 -1.68
C GLY A 248 2.82 17.07 -1.41
N HIS A 249 2.96 15.98 -2.16
CA HIS A 249 4.08 15.06 -1.99
C HIS A 249 5.33 15.57 -2.72
N SER A 250 6.49 15.43 -2.06
CA SER A 250 7.80 15.83 -2.60
C SER A 250 8.14 15.24 -3.98
N ILE A 251 7.58 14.07 -4.34
CA ILE A 251 7.80 13.45 -5.64
C ILE A 251 7.00 14.13 -6.76
N TRP A 252 5.78 14.60 -6.43
CA TRP A 252 4.96 15.35 -7.37
C TRP A 252 5.64 16.67 -7.72
N PHE A 253 6.13 17.40 -6.71
CA PHE A 253 6.87 18.66 -6.93
C PHE A 253 8.13 18.44 -7.76
N ARG A 254 8.94 17.43 -7.45
CA ARG A 254 10.12 17.10 -8.28
C ARG A 254 9.73 16.83 -9.74
N SER A 255 8.67 16.04 -9.99
CA SER A 255 8.19 15.80 -11.34
C SER A 255 7.63 17.05 -12.01
N PHE A 256 7.01 17.96 -11.24
CA PHE A 256 6.55 19.26 -11.72
C PHE A 256 7.74 20.13 -12.18
N PHE A 257 8.79 20.25 -11.37
CA PHE A 257 10.03 20.94 -11.76
C PHE A 257 10.68 20.32 -13.00
N GLN A 258 10.77 18.97 -13.07
CA GLN A 258 11.30 18.27 -14.24
C GLN A 258 10.50 18.56 -15.52
N THR A 259 9.20 18.78 -15.39
CA THR A 259 8.28 18.96 -16.52
C THR A 259 8.24 20.40 -17.02
N PHE A 260 8.21 21.38 -16.11
CA PHE A 260 7.93 22.77 -16.44
C PHE A 260 9.14 23.70 -16.39
N LEU A 261 10.29 23.27 -15.86
CA LEU A 261 11.53 24.03 -16.05
C LEU A 261 12.11 23.81 -17.46
N PRO A 262 12.69 24.84 -18.10
CA PRO A 262 13.25 24.76 -19.45
C PRO A 262 14.30 23.66 -19.59
N TYR A 263 14.36 22.96 -20.73
CA TYR A 263 15.20 21.78 -20.90
C TYR A 263 16.71 22.03 -20.64
N GLY A 264 17.22 23.20 -21.02
CA GLY A 264 18.62 23.59 -20.82
C GLY A 264 18.99 24.04 -19.40
N ASP A 265 18.01 24.20 -18.52
CA ASP A 265 18.24 24.62 -17.15
C ASP A 265 18.59 23.43 -16.24
N ASN A 266 19.69 23.53 -15.49
CA ASN A 266 20.20 22.48 -14.60
C ASN A 266 19.86 22.76 -13.13
N HIS A 267 18.68 23.33 -12.87
CA HIS A 267 18.23 23.65 -11.53
C HIS A 267 18.12 22.40 -10.62
N VAL A 268 18.47 22.58 -9.35
CA VAL A 268 18.53 21.51 -8.33
C VAL A 268 17.18 20.80 -8.17
N GLY A 269 16.07 21.53 -8.28
CA GLY A 269 14.70 21.00 -8.19
C GLY A 269 14.32 19.95 -9.24
N LYS A 270 15.07 19.83 -10.35
CA LYS A 270 14.87 18.73 -11.31
C LYS A 270 15.43 17.39 -10.83
N LYS A 271 16.43 17.42 -9.94
CA LYS A 271 17.19 16.24 -9.51
C LYS A 271 16.84 15.84 -8.08
N LYS A 272 16.71 16.82 -7.20
CA LYS A 272 16.50 16.64 -5.77
C LYS A 272 15.03 16.86 -5.40
N LYS A 273 14.60 16.31 -4.26
CA LYS A 273 13.26 16.50 -3.72
C LYS A 273 13.27 17.70 -2.78
N ILE A 274 12.13 18.35 -2.61
CA ILE A 274 11.97 19.32 -1.52
C ILE A 274 11.97 18.53 -0.20
N VAL A 275 12.63 19.05 0.83
CA VAL A 275 12.59 18.45 2.17
C VAL A 275 11.17 18.47 2.75
N ASN A 276 10.90 17.63 3.73
CA ASN A 276 9.61 17.64 4.40
C ASN A 276 9.34 19.00 5.06
N CYS A 277 8.13 19.52 4.87
CA CYS A 277 7.72 20.86 5.29
C CYS A 277 8.56 22.01 4.68
N GLY A 278 9.36 21.75 3.65
CA GLY A 278 10.06 22.79 2.90
C GLY A 278 9.08 23.65 2.09
N VAL A 279 9.43 24.93 1.94
CA VAL A 279 8.65 25.94 1.21
C VAL A 279 9.54 26.52 0.12
N VAL A 280 9.07 26.44 -1.13
CA VAL A 280 9.74 26.97 -2.31
C VAL A 280 8.72 27.80 -3.09
N ALA A 281 9.06 29.05 -3.39
CA ALA A 281 8.27 29.92 -4.24
C ALA A 281 8.75 29.80 -5.69
N ILE A 282 7.78 29.84 -6.61
CA ILE A 282 8.02 29.81 -8.06
C ILE A 282 7.01 30.71 -8.77
N THR A 283 7.43 31.32 -9.87
CA THR A 283 6.53 32.01 -10.80
C THR A 283 6.22 31.09 -11.97
N LEU A 284 4.94 30.82 -12.17
CA LEU A 284 4.43 30.05 -13.31
C LEU A 284 4.04 31.02 -14.43
N ILE A 285 4.44 30.69 -15.66
CA ILE A 285 4.18 31.48 -16.88
C ILE A 285 3.32 30.64 -17.83
N LYS A 286 2.31 31.29 -18.42
CA LYS A 286 1.51 30.74 -19.52
C LYS A 286 1.93 31.40 -20.84
N ALA A 287 2.33 30.58 -21.80
CA ALA A 287 2.66 31.00 -23.16
C ALA A 287 1.69 30.35 -24.16
N THR A 288 1.22 31.10 -25.14
CA THR A 288 0.38 30.57 -26.21
C THR A 288 1.24 30.36 -27.44
N ARG A 289 1.32 29.12 -27.94
CA ARG A 289 2.03 28.86 -29.20
C ARG A 289 1.28 29.47 -30.38
N PRO A 290 1.95 29.74 -31.51
CA PRO A 290 1.29 30.14 -32.76
C PRO A 290 0.21 29.14 -33.22
N SER A 291 0.31 27.88 -32.82
CA SER A 291 -0.69 26.83 -33.07
C SER A 291 -1.95 26.92 -32.18
N GLY A 292 -2.08 27.95 -31.34
CA GLY A 292 -3.19 28.13 -30.40
C GLY A 292 -3.11 27.28 -29.13
N GLN A 293 -2.10 26.42 -28.98
CA GLN A 293 -1.96 25.55 -27.81
C GLN A 293 -1.28 26.28 -26.63
N ALA A 294 -1.94 26.30 -25.48
CA ALA A 294 -1.37 26.82 -24.24
C ALA A 294 -0.24 25.91 -23.74
N THR A 295 0.90 26.51 -23.43
CA THR A 295 2.08 25.89 -22.82
C THR A 295 2.35 26.59 -21.49
N TYR A 296 2.79 25.84 -20.49
CA TYR A 296 3.13 26.36 -19.17
C TYR A 296 4.63 26.15 -18.91
N MET A 297 5.24 27.05 -18.17
CA MET A 297 6.66 27.00 -17.84
C MET A 297 6.90 27.67 -16.49
N ILE A 298 7.90 27.21 -15.74
CA ILE A 298 8.39 27.89 -14.54
C ILE A 298 9.50 28.83 -14.98
N ASP A 299 9.48 30.08 -14.50
CA ASP A 299 10.62 30.99 -14.67
C ASP A 299 11.80 30.49 -13.82
N PRO A 300 12.93 30.09 -14.44
CA PRO A 300 14.10 29.58 -13.71
C PRO A 300 14.64 30.57 -12.68
N GLN A 301 14.54 31.88 -12.94
CA GLN A 301 15.07 32.92 -12.05
C GLN A 301 14.16 33.18 -10.86
N SER A 302 12.88 32.79 -10.95
CA SER A 302 11.89 32.97 -9.88
C SER A 302 11.93 31.91 -8.79
N VAL A 303 12.76 30.87 -8.93
CA VAL A 303 12.76 29.75 -7.99
C VAL A 303 13.51 30.15 -6.71
N GLU A 304 12.75 30.49 -5.67
CA GLU A 304 13.27 30.94 -4.38
C GLU A 304 12.97 29.90 -3.29
N VAL A 305 14.00 29.53 -2.53
CA VAL A 305 13.84 28.67 -1.35
C VAL A 305 13.53 29.55 -0.14
N ILE A 306 12.27 29.50 0.31
CA ILE A 306 11.84 30.20 1.52
C ILE A 306 12.25 29.40 2.76
N TYR A 307 12.09 28.08 2.74
CA TYR A 307 12.40 27.21 3.88
C TYR A 307 12.75 25.78 3.44
N GLY A 308 13.71 25.14 4.11
CA GLY A 308 14.00 23.71 3.97
C GLY A 308 14.70 23.26 2.67
N GLY A 309 14.54 23.95 1.54
CA GLY A 309 15.30 23.70 0.32
C GLY A 309 15.17 22.28 -0.27
N PHE A 310 16.21 21.86 -0.99
CA PHE A 310 16.23 20.62 -1.76
C PHE A 310 17.27 19.62 -1.22
N HIS A 311 16.86 18.35 -1.06
CA HIS A 311 17.70 17.22 -0.63
C HIS A 311 17.64 16.06 -1.63
#